data_AF-A0AAV4V013-F1
#
_entry.id   AF-A0AAV4V013-F1
#
_cell.length_a   1.000
_cell.length_b   1.000
_cell.length_c   1.000
_cell.angle_alpha   90.00
_cell.angle_beta   90.00
_cell.angle_gamma   90.00
#
_symmetry.space_group_name_H-M   'P 1'
#
loop_
_entity.id
_entity.type
_entity.pdbx_description
1 polymer ?
#
loop_
_entity_poly.entity_id
_entity_poly.type
_entity_poly.pdbx_seq_one_letter_code
_entity_poly.pdbx_strand_id
1 'polypeptide(L)'
;MSIQEKQAQLLPLFEQLTTLTRQQLPPDQRDPRLIGVGVLPRGTLFSCFHERHLKEATKLFEIFFAAADFADFVKLAQQARDVVNEGLFVYALSVAIVHRDDCRGITLPPIQEVFPDRFIPAETINLASKEAKNKPTENILVEIEDTGNILEPEYKLAYFREDVAINAHHWHWHVVYPANWSVELTGKLKDRKGELFYYMHQQMCARYDCERLSNGLNRMVAFHNFEEKLEGYAPHLTSLVSGLHYASRPQGFSLRDLLDVDVQDMERWRERILEAIDLKHLHDSKGNEVVLDEANGANLLGSIIEASSDSPNKKFYGSLHNWGHVMMARMHDPDGRFQENPGVMSDTSTSLRDPIFYRWHRFIDNIFQEYKSTLAPYSFEQLSFPGVKVVGCEIKAKQNNVITTFMKDDELDLTHGINFGQDHKVKVKYHHMDHEPFATNITVENSSGGPQHATVRIFLAPKFDELGNRLTPDQQRPLFIELDKFHKQLAPGNNQISRNAIDSSVTLSHTYTFEELKQGKSASTDASEFCSCGWPEHMLVPRGTHKGLDFQLFVMLTDYTEDNPEGANVKTICSDAVSYCGAKDQKYPDKKPMGFPFDRPLLANVANRLPTENSCITDIKIKFLG
;
A
#
# COMPACT_ATOMS: atom_id res chain seq x y z
N MET A 1 4.89 -31.66 -8.62
CA MET A 1 3.70 -30.84 -8.93
C MET A 1 4.18 -29.56 -9.56
N SER A 2 3.74 -29.25 -10.78
CA SER A 2 4.07 -28.01 -11.49
C SER A 2 3.43 -26.80 -10.79
N ILE A 3 3.91 -25.58 -11.07
CA ILE A 3 3.30 -24.35 -10.53
C ILE A 3 1.83 -24.26 -10.97
N GLN A 4 1.53 -24.61 -12.22
CA GLN A 4 0.17 -24.60 -12.75
C GLN A 4 -0.76 -25.58 -12.01
N GLU A 5 -0.29 -26.79 -11.69
CA GLU A 5 -1.05 -27.76 -10.90
C GLU A 5 -1.31 -27.26 -9.47
N LYS A 6 -0.31 -26.62 -8.84
CA LYS A 6 -0.45 -26.01 -7.51
C LYS A 6 -1.44 -24.85 -7.53
N GLN A 7 -1.31 -23.96 -8.51
CA GLN A 7 -2.22 -22.83 -8.73
C GLN A 7 -3.66 -23.33 -8.89
N ALA A 8 -3.88 -24.37 -9.70
CA ALA A 8 -5.21 -24.96 -9.91
C ALA A 8 -5.83 -25.58 -8.64
N GLN A 9 -5.02 -26.04 -7.69
CA GLN A 9 -5.52 -26.55 -6.40
C GLN A 9 -5.87 -25.44 -5.40
N LEU A 10 -5.19 -24.28 -5.49
CA LEU A 10 -5.40 -23.15 -4.58
C LEU A 10 -6.52 -22.22 -5.02
N LEU A 11 -6.68 -21.98 -6.33
CA LEU A 11 -7.70 -21.07 -6.86
C LEU A 11 -9.11 -21.36 -6.30
N PRO A 12 -9.61 -22.62 -6.26
CA PRO A 12 -10.93 -22.92 -5.71
C PRO A 12 -11.13 -22.51 -4.24
N LEU A 13 -10.04 -22.37 -3.46
CA LEU A 13 -10.13 -21.93 -2.07
C LEU A 13 -10.56 -20.45 -1.96
N PHE A 14 -10.31 -19.66 -3.00
CA PHE A 14 -10.66 -18.25 -3.08
C PHE A 14 -12.01 -17.98 -3.74
N GLU A 15 -12.69 -19.00 -4.27
CA GLU A 15 -13.98 -18.81 -4.95
C GLU A 15 -15.15 -18.79 -3.96
N GLN A 16 -16.15 -17.96 -4.29
CA GLN A 16 -17.48 -17.92 -3.66
C GLN A 16 -17.47 -17.75 -2.14
N LEU A 17 -16.44 -17.11 -1.60
CA LEU A 17 -16.26 -16.86 -0.17
C LEU A 17 -17.35 -15.95 0.42
N THR A 18 -18.07 -15.20 -0.42
CA THR A 18 -19.20 -14.37 0.01
C THR A 18 -20.47 -15.16 0.33
N THR A 19 -20.55 -16.43 -0.06
CA THR A 19 -21.77 -17.26 0.04
C THR A 19 -21.64 -18.45 0.98
N LEU A 20 -20.58 -18.45 1.78
CA LEU A 20 -20.31 -19.53 2.72
C LEU A 20 -21.34 -19.62 3.85
N THR A 21 -21.56 -20.84 4.34
CA THR A 21 -22.49 -21.09 5.44
C THR A 21 -21.91 -20.52 6.74
N ARG A 22 -22.77 -19.98 7.61
CA ARG A 22 -22.34 -19.54 8.96
C ARG A 22 -22.02 -20.72 9.89
N GLN A 23 -22.37 -21.93 9.50
CA GLN A 23 -22.07 -23.13 10.26
C GLN A 23 -20.57 -23.43 10.16
N GLN A 24 -19.93 -23.54 11.32
CA GLN A 24 -18.55 -24.01 11.40
C GLN A 24 -18.54 -25.53 11.52
N LEU A 25 -17.51 -26.16 10.97
CA LEU A 25 -17.25 -27.57 11.23
C LEU A 25 -17.10 -27.81 12.75
N PRO A 26 -17.79 -28.80 13.34
CA PRO A 26 -17.70 -29.10 14.77
C PRO A 26 -16.28 -29.44 15.23
N PRO A 27 -15.82 -29.04 16.44
CA PRO A 27 -14.45 -29.27 16.90
C PRO A 27 -13.97 -30.73 16.88
N ASP A 28 -14.86 -31.70 17.09
CA ASP A 28 -14.61 -33.14 17.03
C ASP A 28 -14.32 -33.66 15.61
N GLN A 29 -14.69 -32.89 14.59
CA GLN A 29 -14.48 -33.20 13.18
C GLN A 29 -13.31 -32.41 12.56
N ARG A 30 -12.71 -31.48 13.33
CA ARG A 30 -11.57 -30.67 12.88
C ARG A 30 -10.27 -31.47 12.96
N ASP A 31 -9.34 -31.17 12.07
CA ASP A 31 -7.93 -31.52 12.27
C ASP A 31 -7.49 -30.96 13.64
N PRO A 32 -6.77 -31.74 14.46
CA PRO A 32 -6.33 -31.31 15.78
C PRO A 32 -5.62 -29.96 15.79
N ARG A 33 -4.94 -29.60 14.70
CA ARG A 33 -4.25 -28.32 14.54
C ARG A 33 -5.21 -27.13 14.46
N LEU A 34 -6.43 -27.32 13.96
CA LEU A 34 -7.44 -26.28 13.76
C LEU A 34 -8.39 -26.07 14.96
N ILE A 35 -8.19 -26.79 16.08
CA ILE A 35 -9.04 -26.67 17.27
C ILE A 35 -8.93 -25.26 17.89
N GLY A 36 -7.76 -24.62 17.80
CA GLY A 36 -7.49 -23.30 18.39
C GLY A 36 -7.95 -22.09 17.56
N VAL A 37 -8.61 -22.31 16.42
CA VAL A 37 -9.14 -21.26 15.51
C VAL A 37 -10.65 -21.42 15.32
N GLY A 38 -11.30 -20.43 14.69
CA GLY A 38 -12.75 -20.34 14.55
C GLY A 38 -13.41 -19.57 15.69
N VAL A 39 -12.67 -18.68 16.35
CA VAL A 39 -13.17 -17.83 17.45
C VAL A 39 -13.95 -16.66 16.89
N LEU A 40 -13.42 -15.97 15.88
CA LEU A 40 -14.15 -14.97 15.11
C LEU A 40 -15.26 -15.67 14.32
N PRO A 41 -16.53 -15.31 14.55
CA PRO A 41 -17.64 -15.95 13.86
C PRO A 41 -17.57 -15.78 12.33
N ARG A 42 -18.12 -16.76 11.64
CA ARG A 42 -18.38 -16.67 10.20
C ARG A 42 -19.48 -15.64 9.92
N GLY A 43 -19.36 -14.93 8.81
CA GLY A 43 -20.33 -13.89 8.45
C GLY A 43 -20.25 -12.59 9.28
N THR A 44 -19.14 -12.36 9.99
CA THR A 44 -18.80 -11.06 10.59
C THR A 44 -17.60 -10.43 9.86
N LEU A 45 -17.41 -9.12 9.95
CA LEU A 45 -16.25 -8.49 9.32
C LEU A 45 -14.94 -8.81 10.08
N PHE A 46 -13.93 -9.24 9.32
CA PHE A 46 -12.56 -9.32 9.78
C PHE A 46 -11.95 -7.91 9.83
N SER A 47 -11.06 -7.66 10.80
CA SER A 47 -10.34 -6.39 10.89
C SER A 47 -8.86 -6.69 10.81
N CYS A 48 -8.18 -5.96 9.92
CA CYS A 48 -6.73 -6.06 9.71
C CYS A 48 -5.93 -5.35 10.81
N PHE A 49 -6.59 -4.75 11.79
CA PHE A 49 -5.97 -3.88 12.81
C PHE A 49 -6.34 -4.30 14.23
N HIS A 50 -7.52 -4.88 14.43
CA HIS A 50 -7.97 -5.29 15.75
C HIS A 50 -7.12 -6.45 16.30
N GLU A 51 -6.54 -6.27 17.49
CA GLU A 51 -5.56 -7.22 18.04
C GLU A 51 -6.10 -8.65 18.17
N ARG A 52 -7.34 -8.83 18.66
CA ARG A 52 -7.98 -10.15 18.74
C ARG A 52 -8.12 -10.85 17.39
N HIS A 53 -8.50 -10.12 16.34
CA HIS A 53 -8.68 -10.66 14.99
C HIS A 53 -7.32 -11.06 14.40
N LEU A 54 -6.32 -10.19 14.55
CA LEU A 54 -4.95 -10.46 14.12
C LEU A 54 -4.33 -11.65 14.87
N LYS A 55 -4.60 -11.81 16.16
CA LYS A 55 -4.10 -12.96 16.94
C LYS A 55 -4.59 -14.29 16.38
N GLU A 56 -5.86 -14.36 16.00
CA GLU A 56 -6.41 -15.57 15.37
C GLU A 56 -5.88 -15.77 13.94
N ALA A 57 -5.75 -14.68 13.16
CA ALA A 57 -5.17 -14.73 11.82
C ALA A 57 -3.70 -15.22 11.85
N THR A 58 -2.90 -14.73 12.79
CA THR A 58 -1.54 -15.21 13.05
C THR A 58 -1.55 -16.68 13.42
N LYS A 59 -2.49 -17.12 14.26
CA LYS A 59 -2.56 -18.53 14.65
C LYS A 59 -2.86 -19.45 13.46
N LEU A 60 -3.77 -19.03 12.58
CA LEU A 60 -4.08 -19.77 11.35
C LEU A 60 -2.88 -19.78 10.39
N PHE A 61 -2.20 -18.65 10.23
CA PHE A 61 -0.97 -18.58 9.46
C PHE A 61 0.12 -19.52 10.00
N GLU A 62 0.33 -19.58 11.32
CA GLU A 62 1.28 -20.52 11.94
C GLU A 62 0.99 -21.96 11.56
N ILE A 63 -0.29 -22.36 11.57
CA ILE A 63 -0.73 -23.70 11.20
C ILE A 63 -0.44 -23.97 9.71
N PHE A 64 -0.78 -23.04 8.83
CA PHE A 64 -0.51 -23.17 7.40
C PHE A 64 0.98 -23.17 7.08
N PHE A 65 1.78 -22.35 7.76
CA PHE A 65 3.21 -22.27 7.53
C PHE A 65 3.94 -23.52 8.05
N ALA A 66 3.47 -24.11 9.15
CA ALA A 66 4.02 -25.34 9.72
C ALA A 66 3.55 -26.64 9.01
N ALA A 67 2.67 -26.55 8.01
CA ALA A 67 2.25 -27.71 7.23
C ALA A 67 3.45 -28.37 6.54
N ALA A 68 3.53 -29.70 6.60
CA ALA A 68 4.73 -30.46 6.25
C ALA A 68 5.12 -30.33 4.77
N ASP A 69 4.12 -30.27 3.91
CA ASP A 69 4.26 -30.11 2.46
C ASP A 69 3.02 -29.42 1.87
N PHE A 70 3.05 -29.21 0.56
CA PHE A 70 1.99 -28.52 -0.16
C PHE A 70 0.64 -29.25 -0.07
N ALA A 71 0.65 -30.59 -0.05
CA ALA A 71 -0.59 -31.37 0.02
C ALA A 71 -1.23 -31.28 1.41
N ASP A 72 -0.42 -31.34 2.47
CA ASP A 72 -0.87 -31.11 3.85
C ASP A 72 -1.39 -29.67 4.02
N PHE A 73 -0.70 -28.68 3.43
CA PHE A 73 -1.14 -27.29 3.42
C PHE A 73 -2.51 -27.11 2.74
N VAL A 74 -2.69 -27.66 1.53
CA VAL A 74 -3.97 -27.57 0.80
C VAL A 74 -5.09 -28.27 1.58
N LYS A 75 -4.83 -29.44 2.17
CA LYS A 75 -5.80 -30.16 2.99
C LYS A 75 -6.22 -29.36 4.22
N LEU A 76 -5.26 -28.76 4.93
CA LEU A 76 -5.53 -27.87 6.05
C LEU A 76 -6.33 -26.64 5.62
N ALA A 77 -5.98 -26.02 4.50
CA ALA A 77 -6.66 -24.85 3.98
C ALA A 77 -8.11 -25.16 3.57
N GLN A 78 -8.35 -26.31 2.93
CA GLN A 78 -9.69 -26.79 2.61
C GLN A 78 -10.57 -26.91 3.85
N GLN A 79 -10.06 -27.54 4.93
CA GLN A 79 -10.85 -27.68 6.16
C GLN A 79 -10.98 -26.36 6.93
N ALA A 80 -9.92 -25.53 6.97
CA ALA A 80 -9.94 -24.24 7.63
C ALA A 80 -10.99 -23.30 7.02
N ARG A 81 -11.20 -23.36 5.70
CA ARG A 81 -12.26 -22.62 4.98
C ARG A 81 -13.66 -22.89 5.54
N ASP A 82 -13.88 -24.05 6.15
CA ASP A 82 -15.16 -24.43 6.77
C ASP A 82 -15.20 -24.19 8.29
N VAL A 83 -14.11 -23.68 8.88
CA VAL A 83 -13.96 -23.46 10.32
C VAL A 83 -13.91 -21.98 10.65
N VAL A 84 -13.12 -21.20 9.92
CA VAL A 84 -12.78 -19.83 10.29
C VAL A 84 -13.59 -18.78 9.51
N ASN A 85 -13.56 -17.54 9.99
CA ASN A 85 -14.09 -16.38 9.29
C ASN A 85 -13.48 -16.22 7.88
N GLU A 86 -14.29 -15.81 6.92
CA GLU A 86 -13.95 -15.77 5.49
C GLU A 86 -12.86 -14.74 5.17
N GLY A 87 -12.91 -13.55 5.78
CA GLY A 87 -11.89 -12.52 5.61
C GLY A 87 -10.57 -12.91 6.27
N LEU A 88 -10.65 -13.51 7.47
CA LEU A 88 -9.49 -14.04 8.19
C LEU A 88 -8.81 -15.18 7.41
N PHE A 89 -9.61 -16.08 6.83
CA PHE A 89 -9.15 -17.18 6.01
C PHE A 89 -8.32 -16.68 4.82
N VAL A 90 -8.86 -15.74 4.06
CA VAL A 90 -8.18 -15.16 2.88
C VAL A 90 -6.89 -14.48 3.30
N TYR A 91 -6.91 -13.69 4.37
CA TYR A 91 -5.70 -13.05 4.89
C TYR A 91 -4.61 -14.08 5.21
N ALA A 92 -4.91 -15.05 6.08
CA ALA A 92 -3.94 -16.06 6.51
C ALA A 92 -3.46 -16.96 5.36
N LEU A 93 -4.35 -17.33 4.44
CA LEU A 93 -4.02 -18.12 3.27
C LEU A 93 -3.10 -17.36 2.32
N SER A 94 -3.40 -16.08 2.04
CA SER A 94 -2.56 -15.23 1.20
C SER A 94 -1.16 -15.04 1.81
N VAL A 95 -1.08 -14.80 3.12
CA VAL A 95 0.22 -14.71 3.82
C VAL A 95 0.97 -16.05 3.73
N ALA A 96 0.30 -17.19 3.91
CA ALA A 96 0.96 -18.49 3.76
C ALA A 96 1.51 -18.72 2.34
N ILE A 97 0.71 -18.47 1.30
CA ILE A 97 1.11 -18.68 -0.11
C ILE A 97 2.32 -17.81 -0.46
N VAL A 98 2.35 -16.55 -0.03
CA VAL A 98 3.46 -15.63 -0.36
C VAL A 98 4.77 -16.06 0.28
N HIS A 99 4.74 -16.74 1.44
CA HIS A 99 5.93 -16.97 2.26
C HIS A 99 6.43 -18.42 2.30
N ARG A 100 5.57 -19.41 2.02
CA ARG A 100 5.96 -20.82 1.98
C ARG A 100 6.84 -21.12 0.76
N ASP A 101 7.94 -21.84 0.99
CA ASP A 101 8.88 -22.18 -0.09
C ASP A 101 8.28 -23.11 -1.14
N ASP A 102 7.34 -23.98 -0.76
CA ASP A 102 6.63 -24.84 -1.69
C ASP A 102 5.52 -24.12 -2.49
N CYS A 103 5.27 -22.84 -2.21
CA CYS A 103 4.34 -21.98 -2.94
C CYS A 103 5.04 -20.94 -3.85
N ARG A 104 6.36 -21.02 -4.01
CA ARG A 104 7.10 -20.13 -4.93
C ARG A 104 6.56 -20.23 -6.36
N GLY A 105 6.41 -19.08 -7.00
CA GLY A 105 5.83 -18.92 -8.34
C GLY A 105 4.30 -18.89 -8.40
N ILE A 106 3.60 -19.20 -7.30
CA ILE A 106 2.14 -19.11 -7.23
C ILE A 106 1.73 -17.64 -7.17
N THR A 107 0.75 -17.26 -8.00
CA THR A 107 0.19 -15.92 -8.04
C THR A 107 -1.11 -15.88 -7.23
N LEU A 108 -1.27 -14.90 -6.35
CA LEU A 108 -2.54 -14.72 -5.66
C LEU A 108 -3.62 -14.26 -6.64
N PRO A 109 -4.86 -14.79 -6.54
CA PRO A 109 -5.97 -14.22 -7.29
C PRO A 109 -6.22 -12.76 -6.86
N PRO A 110 -6.69 -11.89 -7.78
CA PRO A 110 -6.98 -10.51 -7.46
C PRO A 110 -8.02 -10.40 -6.35
N ILE A 111 -7.70 -9.65 -5.30
CA ILE A 111 -8.60 -9.51 -4.13
C ILE A 111 -9.95 -8.88 -4.52
N GLN A 112 -9.97 -8.05 -5.57
CA GLN A 112 -11.18 -7.45 -6.13
C GLN A 112 -12.10 -8.45 -6.85
N GLU A 113 -11.57 -9.58 -7.34
CA GLU A 113 -12.38 -10.66 -7.91
C GLU A 113 -12.81 -11.66 -6.81
N VAL A 114 -12.06 -11.75 -5.72
CA VAL A 114 -12.37 -12.59 -4.53
C VAL A 114 -13.46 -11.98 -3.65
N PHE A 115 -13.37 -10.68 -3.37
CA PHE A 115 -14.38 -9.91 -2.63
C PHE A 115 -14.80 -8.64 -3.40
N PRO A 116 -15.56 -8.79 -4.51
CA PRO A 116 -15.97 -7.63 -5.30
C PRO A 116 -16.82 -6.62 -4.52
N ASP A 117 -17.47 -7.06 -3.44
CA ASP A 117 -18.31 -6.26 -2.56
C ASP A 117 -17.56 -5.21 -1.74
N ARG A 118 -16.23 -5.27 -1.71
CA ARG A 118 -15.37 -4.25 -1.11
C ARG A 118 -14.96 -3.14 -2.07
N PHE A 119 -15.09 -3.39 -3.36
CA PHE A 119 -14.59 -2.50 -4.42
C PHE A 119 -15.73 -1.81 -5.16
N ILE A 120 -16.85 -2.52 -5.34
CA ILE A 120 -18.02 -2.08 -6.10
C ILE A 120 -19.14 -1.60 -5.15
N PRO A 121 -19.80 -0.48 -5.46
CA PRO A 121 -20.95 0.00 -4.70
C PRO A 121 -22.09 -1.02 -4.57
N ALA A 122 -22.79 -0.97 -3.44
CA ALA A 122 -23.90 -1.86 -3.12
C ALA A 122 -25.04 -1.79 -4.15
N GLU A 123 -25.31 -0.61 -4.70
CA GLU A 123 -26.33 -0.42 -5.74
C GLU A 123 -25.99 -1.19 -7.02
N THR A 124 -24.75 -1.07 -7.51
CA THR A 124 -24.27 -1.81 -8.68
C THR A 124 -24.30 -3.32 -8.46
N ILE A 125 -23.94 -3.81 -7.25
CA ILE A 125 -24.02 -5.25 -6.93
C ILE A 125 -25.47 -5.75 -6.94
N ASN A 126 -26.39 -4.96 -6.39
CA ASN A 126 -27.82 -5.27 -6.41
C ASN A 126 -28.37 -5.29 -7.84
N LEU A 127 -27.96 -4.33 -8.68
CA LEU A 127 -28.32 -4.26 -10.10
C LEU A 127 -27.77 -5.47 -10.87
N ALA A 128 -26.49 -5.81 -10.70
CA ALA A 128 -25.87 -6.98 -11.29
C ALA A 128 -26.59 -8.29 -10.88
N SER A 129 -26.93 -8.42 -9.59
CA SER A 129 -27.69 -9.56 -9.08
C SER A 129 -29.11 -9.65 -9.65
N LYS A 130 -29.75 -8.50 -9.89
CA LYS A 130 -31.08 -8.42 -10.51
C LYS A 130 -31.03 -8.77 -11.99
N GLU A 131 -30.07 -8.24 -12.73
CA GLU A 131 -29.89 -8.51 -14.16
C GLU A 131 -29.51 -9.98 -14.41
N ALA A 132 -28.63 -10.56 -13.60
CA ALA A 132 -28.29 -11.99 -13.68
C ALA A 132 -29.51 -12.91 -13.48
N LYS A 133 -30.47 -12.52 -12.64
CA LYS A 133 -31.74 -13.24 -12.46
C LYS A 133 -32.70 -13.03 -13.63
N ASN A 134 -32.75 -11.83 -14.19
CA ASN A 134 -33.65 -11.49 -15.30
C ASN A 134 -33.20 -12.12 -16.63
N LYS A 135 -31.89 -12.26 -16.84
CA LYS A 135 -31.28 -12.78 -18.07
C LYS A 135 -30.37 -13.98 -17.75
N PRO A 136 -30.95 -15.14 -17.38
CA PRO A 136 -30.17 -16.28 -16.86
C PRO A 136 -29.21 -16.91 -17.87
N THR A 137 -29.36 -16.64 -19.16
CA THR A 137 -28.59 -17.26 -20.26
C THR A 137 -27.59 -16.32 -20.92
N GLU A 138 -27.50 -15.05 -20.50
CA GLU A 138 -26.68 -14.04 -21.15
C GLU A 138 -25.60 -13.51 -20.21
N ASN A 139 -24.44 -13.17 -20.76
CA ASN A 139 -23.43 -12.46 -19.98
C ASN A 139 -23.95 -11.06 -19.63
N ILE A 140 -23.73 -10.64 -18.39
CA ILE A 140 -24.19 -9.36 -17.86
C ILE A 140 -23.01 -8.40 -17.79
N LEU A 141 -23.20 -7.19 -18.29
CA LEU A 141 -22.31 -6.05 -18.08
C LEU A 141 -23.15 -4.91 -17.49
N VAL A 142 -22.78 -4.45 -16.30
CA VAL A 142 -23.44 -3.35 -15.59
C VAL A 142 -22.46 -2.19 -15.47
N GLU A 143 -22.90 -0.97 -15.80
CA GLU A 143 -22.10 0.23 -15.54
C GLU A 143 -22.09 0.53 -14.03
N ILE A 144 -20.94 0.93 -13.49
CA ILE A 144 -20.80 1.27 -12.07
C ILE A 144 -21.66 2.50 -11.74
N GLU A 145 -22.27 2.50 -10.56
CA GLU A 145 -23.04 3.64 -10.07
C GLU A 145 -22.11 4.55 -9.28
N ASP A 146 -22.16 5.86 -9.57
CA ASP A 146 -21.38 6.84 -8.84
C ASP A 146 -21.91 6.99 -7.40
N THR A 147 -20.99 7.01 -6.44
CA THR A 147 -21.30 7.11 -5.01
C THR A 147 -20.99 8.48 -4.45
N GLY A 148 -21.91 9.03 -3.64
CA GLY A 148 -21.68 10.27 -2.89
C GLY A 148 -22.27 11.52 -3.54
N ASN A 149 -22.20 12.62 -2.80
CA ASN A 149 -22.78 13.90 -3.20
C ASN A 149 -21.71 14.76 -3.88
N ILE A 150 -21.93 15.11 -5.16
CA ILE A 150 -21.01 15.97 -5.94
C ILE A 150 -20.85 17.37 -5.30
N LEU A 151 -21.78 17.78 -4.44
CA LEU A 151 -21.67 19.03 -3.68
C LEU A 151 -20.58 18.98 -2.61
N GLU A 152 -20.16 17.78 -2.16
CA GLU A 152 -19.02 17.60 -1.27
C GLU A 152 -17.72 17.72 -2.07
N PRO A 153 -16.82 18.68 -1.76
CA PRO A 153 -15.58 18.86 -2.51
C PRO A 153 -14.70 17.61 -2.57
N GLU A 154 -14.79 16.76 -1.55
CA GLU A 154 -14.03 15.52 -1.43
C GLU A 154 -14.46 14.44 -2.43
N TYR A 155 -15.65 14.55 -3.02
CA TYR A 155 -16.10 13.68 -4.12
C TYR A 155 -15.17 13.78 -5.33
N LYS A 156 -14.53 14.95 -5.56
CA LYS A 156 -13.56 15.13 -6.65
C LYS A 156 -12.38 14.16 -6.59
N LEU A 157 -12.07 13.62 -5.41
CA LEU A 157 -10.96 12.69 -5.17
C LEU A 157 -11.41 11.23 -5.18
N ALA A 158 -12.69 10.93 -5.48
CA ALA A 158 -13.20 9.57 -5.53
C ALA A 158 -12.41 8.70 -6.53
N TYR A 159 -11.99 9.24 -7.69
CA TYR A 159 -11.16 8.50 -8.66
C TYR A 159 -9.83 8.00 -8.09
N PHE A 160 -9.32 8.61 -7.02
CA PHE A 160 -8.10 8.17 -6.34
C PHE A 160 -8.41 7.29 -5.15
N ARG A 161 -9.33 7.74 -4.28
CA ARG A 161 -9.71 7.04 -3.04
C ARG A 161 -10.38 5.69 -3.30
N GLU A 162 -11.18 5.64 -4.35
CA GLU A 162 -12.06 4.53 -4.70
C GLU A 162 -11.53 3.69 -5.87
N ASP A 163 -10.32 3.99 -6.35
CA ASP A 163 -9.63 3.19 -7.36
C ASP A 163 -9.44 1.76 -6.87
N VAL A 164 -9.83 0.80 -7.72
CA VAL A 164 -9.83 -0.62 -7.40
C VAL A 164 -8.41 -1.12 -7.10
N ALA A 165 -7.44 -0.70 -7.91
CA ALA A 165 -6.07 -1.20 -7.83
C ALA A 165 -5.26 -0.55 -6.70
N ILE A 166 -5.51 0.71 -6.35
CA ILE A 166 -4.91 1.35 -5.17
C ILE A 166 -5.33 0.62 -3.89
N ASN A 167 -6.62 0.29 -3.76
CA ASN A 167 -7.13 -0.47 -2.62
C ASN A 167 -6.58 -1.92 -2.59
N ALA A 168 -6.44 -2.57 -3.76
CA ALA A 168 -5.82 -3.88 -3.87
C ALA A 168 -4.33 -3.86 -3.50
N HIS A 169 -3.59 -2.82 -3.92
CA HIS A 169 -2.19 -2.62 -3.55
C HIS A 169 -2.02 -2.56 -2.03
N HIS A 170 -2.85 -1.79 -1.33
CA HIS A 170 -2.78 -1.65 0.12
C HIS A 170 -3.05 -2.98 0.85
N TRP A 171 -4.01 -3.77 0.36
CA TRP A 171 -4.22 -5.15 0.84
C TRP A 171 -2.97 -6.01 0.66
N HIS A 172 -2.40 -6.04 -0.55
CA HIS A 172 -1.23 -6.86 -0.85
C HIS A 172 0.01 -6.44 -0.07
N TRP A 173 0.20 -5.13 0.17
CA TRP A 173 1.31 -4.63 0.98
C TRP A 173 1.28 -5.21 2.40
N HIS A 174 0.11 -5.21 3.05
CA HIS A 174 -0.09 -5.80 4.38
C HIS A 174 -0.09 -7.34 4.40
N VAL A 175 -0.25 -8.00 3.25
CA VAL A 175 -0.02 -9.44 3.09
C VAL A 175 1.48 -9.76 3.03
N VAL A 176 2.27 -8.94 2.33
CA VAL A 176 3.73 -9.11 2.23
C VAL A 176 4.44 -8.73 3.53
N TYR A 177 3.93 -7.71 4.23
CA TYR A 177 4.47 -7.19 5.49
C TYR A 177 3.43 -7.25 6.61
N PRO A 178 3.04 -8.45 7.07
CA PRO A 178 2.07 -8.59 8.14
C PRO A 178 2.61 -8.03 9.47
N ALA A 179 1.75 -7.38 10.25
CA ALA A 179 2.13 -6.78 11.54
C ALA A 179 2.69 -7.83 12.53
N ASN A 180 2.10 -9.03 12.57
CA ASN A 180 2.49 -10.12 13.46
C ASN A 180 3.39 -11.14 12.73
N TRP A 181 4.53 -10.70 12.23
CA TRP A 181 5.52 -11.58 11.59
C TRP A 181 6.43 -12.25 12.63
N SER A 182 6.66 -13.57 12.51
CA SER A 182 7.56 -14.29 13.43
C SER A 182 8.79 -14.80 12.69
N VAL A 183 9.96 -14.21 13.00
CA VAL A 183 11.24 -14.68 12.48
C VAL A 183 11.60 -16.04 13.08
N GLU A 184 11.23 -16.31 14.34
CA GLU A 184 11.46 -17.60 15.01
C GLU A 184 10.76 -18.75 14.27
N LEU A 185 9.51 -18.53 13.83
CA LEU A 185 8.76 -19.53 13.07
C LEU A 185 9.28 -19.68 11.64
N THR A 186 9.51 -18.55 10.97
CA THR A 186 9.71 -18.54 9.51
C THR A 186 11.17 -18.69 9.10
N GLY A 187 12.10 -18.41 10.02
CA GLY A 187 13.53 -18.29 9.73
C GLY A 187 13.88 -17.11 8.81
N LYS A 188 12.90 -16.26 8.47
CA LYS A 188 13.03 -15.20 7.46
C LYS A 188 12.81 -13.83 8.11
N LEU A 189 13.80 -12.95 8.00
CA LEU A 189 13.70 -11.57 8.46
C LEU A 189 13.03 -10.70 7.38
N LYS A 190 12.08 -9.86 7.78
CA LYS A 190 11.55 -8.79 6.93
C LYS A 190 12.42 -7.54 7.12
N ASP A 191 13.46 -7.42 6.29
CA ASP A 191 14.40 -6.31 6.34
C ASP A 191 13.69 -4.95 6.28
N ARG A 192 14.01 -4.07 7.22
CA ARG A 192 13.48 -2.70 7.32
C ARG A 192 11.95 -2.57 7.26
N LYS A 193 11.19 -3.59 7.71
CA LYS A 193 9.71 -3.60 7.69
C LYS A 193 9.10 -2.32 8.28
N GLY A 194 9.61 -1.84 9.41
CA GLY A 194 9.10 -0.63 10.06
C GLY A 194 9.37 0.64 9.27
N GLU A 195 10.52 0.74 8.61
CA GLU A 195 10.82 1.88 7.75
C GLU A 195 9.99 1.85 6.46
N LEU A 196 9.74 0.66 5.91
CA LEU A 196 8.88 0.50 4.75
C LEU A 196 7.40 0.79 5.08
N PHE A 197 6.95 0.43 6.29
CA PHE A 197 5.65 0.86 6.82
C PHE A 197 5.52 2.38 6.78
N TYR A 198 6.50 3.10 7.33
CA TYR A 198 6.55 4.56 7.25
C TYR A 198 6.50 5.04 5.79
N TYR A 199 7.40 4.55 4.95
CA TYR A 199 7.58 5.09 3.61
C TYR A 199 6.37 4.85 2.71
N MET A 200 5.79 3.66 2.75
CA MET A 200 4.60 3.35 1.95
C MET A 200 3.44 4.27 2.30
N HIS A 201 3.13 4.44 3.59
CA HIS A 201 2.03 5.30 4.03
C HIS A 201 2.33 6.79 3.82
N GLN A 202 3.59 7.22 3.95
CA GLN A 202 4.02 8.57 3.58
C GLN A 202 3.82 8.83 2.08
N GLN A 203 4.13 7.86 1.21
CA GLN A 203 3.93 7.99 -0.23
C GLN A 203 2.44 8.01 -0.61
N MET A 204 1.58 7.23 0.05
CA MET A 204 0.11 7.35 -0.13
C MET A 204 -0.37 8.76 0.23
N CYS A 205 0.16 9.33 1.32
CA CYS A 205 -0.15 10.69 1.75
C CYS A 205 0.33 11.76 0.76
N ALA A 206 1.57 11.64 0.27
CA ALA A 206 2.15 12.56 -0.69
C ALA A 206 1.39 12.55 -2.02
N ARG A 207 1.04 11.35 -2.52
CA ARG A 207 0.20 11.17 -3.71
C ARG A 207 -1.18 11.78 -3.52
N TYR A 208 -1.81 11.55 -2.37
CA TYR A 208 -3.10 12.15 -2.05
C TYR A 208 -3.06 13.68 -2.09
N ASP A 209 -2.07 14.31 -1.46
CA ASP A 209 -1.93 15.78 -1.49
C ASP A 209 -1.69 16.31 -2.91
N CYS A 210 -0.96 15.57 -3.76
CA CYS A 210 -0.83 15.92 -5.18
C CYS A 210 -2.17 15.89 -5.92
N GLU A 211 -3.06 14.94 -5.60
CA GLU A 211 -4.42 14.92 -6.15
C GLU A 211 -5.29 16.05 -5.59
N ARG A 212 -5.17 16.38 -4.30
CA ARG A 212 -5.86 17.53 -3.69
C ARG A 212 -5.52 18.81 -4.44
N LEU A 213 -4.23 19.06 -4.66
CA LEU A 213 -3.74 20.22 -5.42
C LEU A 213 -4.19 20.19 -6.88
N SER A 214 -4.20 19.00 -7.52
CA SER A 214 -4.74 18.80 -8.86
C SER A 214 -6.23 19.18 -8.98
N ASN A 215 -6.99 19.06 -7.89
CA ASN A 215 -8.40 19.41 -7.83
C ASN A 215 -8.67 20.81 -7.23
N GLY A 216 -7.62 21.60 -6.96
CA GLY A 216 -7.72 22.93 -6.36
C GLY A 216 -8.17 22.91 -4.90
N LEU A 217 -7.90 21.81 -4.19
CA LEU A 217 -8.18 21.64 -2.77
C LEU A 217 -6.91 21.92 -1.96
N ASN A 218 -7.08 22.43 -0.74
CA ASN A 218 -5.98 22.57 0.20
C ASN A 218 -5.40 21.19 0.52
N ARG A 219 -4.10 21.11 0.79
CA ARG A 219 -3.47 19.91 1.35
C ARG A 219 -4.18 19.45 2.63
N MET A 220 -4.12 18.16 2.90
CA MET A 220 -4.82 17.57 4.04
C MET A 220 -4.25 18.04 5.38
N VAL A 221 -5.09 18.03 6.40
CA VAL A 221 -4.73 18.39 7.77
C VAL A 221 -4.65 17.13 8.63
N ALA A 222 -3.56 16.99 9.38
CA ALA A 222 -3.32 15.89 10.29
C ALA A 222 -4.37 15.82 11.41
N PHE A 223 -4.89 14.62 11.67
CA PHE A 223 -5.80 14.37 12.81
C PHE A 223 -5.00 14.13 14.10
N HIS A 224 -4.42 15.21 14.64
CA HIS A 224 -3.60 15.18 15.86
C HIS A 224 -4.40 15.45 17.14
N ASN A 225 -5.54 16.14 17.02
CA ASN A 225 -6.47 16.40 18.12
C ASN A 225 -7.61 15.38 18.12
N PHE A 226 -7.61 14.46 19.07
CA PHE A 226 -8.58 13.36 19.12
C PHE A 226 -10.00 13.79 19.52
N GLU A 227 -10.17 15.02 20.01
CA GLU A 227 -11.47 15.62 20.32
C GLU A 227 -12.12 16.29 19.09
N GLU A 228 -11.35 16.51 18.02
CA GLU A 228 -11.85 17.18 16.82
C GLU A 228 -13.04 16.41 16.22
N LYS A 229 -14.02 17.16 15.73
CA LYS A 229 -15.20 16.61 15.07
C LYS A 229 -14.91 16.32 13.61
N LEU A 230 -15.00 15.05 13.25
CA LEU A 230 -14.68 14.53 11.92
C LEU A 230 -15.75 14.84 10.88
N GLU A 231 -15.29 14.89 9.64
CA GLU A 231 -16.13 14.85 8.46
C GLU A 231 -16.89 13.52 8.36
N GLY A 232 -18.07 13.59 7.76
CA GLY A 232 -18.86 12.41 7.47
C GLY A 232 -18.35 11.70 6.22
N TYR A 233 -18.47 10.37 6.20
CA TYR A 233 -18.19 9.56 5.02
C TYR A 233 -19.14 8.34 4.98
N ALA A 234 -19.77 8.13 3.84
CA ALA A 234 -20.63 6.98 3.58
C ALA A 234 -20.00 6.14 2.46
N PRO A 235 -19.55 4.91 2.73
CA PRO A 235 -18.82 4.11 1.75
C PRO A 235 -19.72 3.52 0.66
N HIS A 236 -21.02 3.39 0.91
CA HIS A 236 -21.98 2.71 0.02
C HIS A 236 -21.56 1.27 -0.34
N LEU A 237 -20.78 0.61 0.53
CA LEU A 237 -20.38 -0.78 0.38
C LEU A 237 -21.29 -1.70 1.20
N THR A 238 -21.56 -2.88 0.66
CA THR A 238 -22.27 -3.95 1.37
C THR A 238 -21.31 -5.08 1.66
N SER A 239 -21.49 -5.76 2.78
CA SER A 239 -20.78 -7.00 3.08
C SER A 239 -21.69 -8.18 2.78
N LEU A 240 -21.42 -8.89 1.69
CA LEU A 240 -22.23 -10.03 1.27
C LEU A 240 -22.13 -11.21 2.25
N VAL A 241 -21.05 -11.30 3.02
CA VAL A 241 -20.89 -12.33 4.07
C VAL A 241 -21.80 -12.08 5.29
N SER A 242 -21.99 -10.82 5.68
CA SER A 242 -22.79 -10.46 6.86
C SER A 242 -24.24 -10.12 6.53
N GLY A 243 -24.51 -9.65 5.31
CA GLY A 243 -25.78 -9.05 4.91
C GLY A 243 -25.98 -7.62 5.43
N LEU A 244 -24.97 -7.04 6.10
CA LEU A 244 -24.95 -5.67 6.61
C LEU A 244 -24.02 -4.80 5.76
N HIS A 245 -24.13 -3.49 5.88
CA HIS A 245 -23.24 -2.54 5.21
C HIS A 245 -21.95 -2.31 6.00
N TYR A 246 -20.92 -1.76 5.35
CA TYR A 246 -19.90 -1.05 6.11
C TYR A 246 -20.54 0.21 6.70
N ALA A 247 -20.43 0.41 8.01
CA ALA A 247 -21.09 1.54 8.64
C ALA A 247 -20.58 2.87 8.10
N SER A 248 -21.54 3.77 7.84
CA SER A 248 -21.24 5.15 7.50
C SER A 248 -20.91 5.94 8.77
N ARG A 249 -20.02 6.92 8.66
CA ARG A 249 -19.74 7.89 9.72
C ARG A 249 -20.47 9.18 9.40
N PRO A 250 -21.50 9.60 10.17
CA PRO A 250 -22.06 10.94 10.03
C PRO A 250 -21.05 12.01 10.47
N GLN A 251 -21.22 13.24 9.99
CA GLN A 251 -20.41 14.37 10.41
C GLN A 251 -20.60 14.66 11.91
N GLY A 252 -19.54 15.15 12.58
CA GLY A 252 -19.65 15.68 13.94
C GLY A 252 -19.25 14.70 15.04
N PHE A 253 -18.77 13.51 14.68
CA PHE A 253 -18.26 12.53 15.64
C PHE A 253 -16.78 12.79 15.94
N SER A 254 -16.35 12.48 17.16
CA SER A 254 -14.94 12.46 17.58
C SER A 254 -14.60 11.06 18.07
N LEU A 255 -13.31 10.78 18.34
CA LEU A 255 -12.94 9.51 18.96
C LEU A 255 -13.70 9.31 20.28
N ARG A 256 -14.02 8.06 20.56
CA ARG A 256 -14.71 7.60 21.78
C ARG A 256 -14.07 6.31 22.24
N ASP A 257 -14.13 6.09 23.55
CA ASP A 257 -13.59 4.88 24.16
C ASP A 257 -14.27 3.63 23.61
N LEU A 258 -13.47 2.61 23.33
CA LEU A 258 -13.94 1.27 23.02
C LEU A 258 -13.84 0.39 24.26
N LEU A 259 -14.46 -0.79 24.21
CA LEU A 259 -14.35 -1.78 25.28
C LEU A 259 -12.91 -2.26 25.54
N ASP A 260 -12.06 -2.22 24.53
CA ASP A 260 -10.68 -2.73 24.59
C ASP A 260 -9.63 -1.64 24.89
N VAL A 261 -9.87 -0.40 24.46
CA VAL A 261 -8.91 0.72 24.53
C VAL A 261 -9.65 2.04 24.69
N ASP A 262 -9.18 2.89 25.59
CA ASP A 262 -9.69 4.26 25.78
C ASP A 262 -8.91 5.29 24.95
N VAL A 263 -9.53 6.43 24.65
CA VAL A 263 -8.88 7.52 23.89
C VAL A 263 -7.65 8.04 24.64
N GLN A 264 -7.64 7.93 25.97
CA GLN A 264 -6.52 8.36 26.80
C GLN A 264 -5.29 7.43 26.68
N ASP A 265 -5.46 6.13 26.38
CA ASP A 265 -4.38 5.21 26.05
C ASP A 265 -3.70 5.65 24.75
N MET A 266 -4.49 6.06 23.75
CA MET A 266 -3.98 6.58 22.47
C MET A 266 -3.14 7.85 22.68
N GLU A 267 -3.61 8.78 23.50
CA GLU A 267 -2.84 9.97 23.88
C GLU A 267 -1.54 9.59 24.60
N ARG A 268 -1.62 8.68 25.59
CA ARG A 268 -0.45 8.22 26.34
C ARG A 268 0.59 7.55 25.44
N TRP A 269 0.17 6.74 24.46
CA TRP A 269 1.08 6.13 23.51
C TRP A 269 1.75 7.18 22.62
N ARG A 270 1.01 8.16 22.11
CA ARG A 270 1.57 9.30 21.37
C ARG A 270 2.64 10.01 22.19
N GLU A 271 2.33 10.42 23.42
CA GLU A 271 3.28 11.15 24.28
C GLU A 271 4.56 10.34 24.54
N ARG A 272 4.44 9.04 24.84
CA ARG A 272 5.60 8.16 25.07
C ARG A 272 6.49 8.03 23.84
N ILE A 273 5.89 7.98 22.64
CA ILE A 273 6.63 7.89 21.39
C ILE A 273 7.36 9.20 21.12
N LEU A 274 6.70 10.35 21.30
CA LEU A 274 7.32 11.67 21.14
C LEU A 274 8.44 11.90 22.15
N GLU A 275 8.23 11.55 23.43
CA GLU A 275 9.26 11.61 24.46
C GLU A 275 10.50 10.77 24.07
N ALA A 276 10.29 9.56 23.57
CA ALA A 276 11.39 8.69 23.16
C ALA A 276 12.16 9.24 21.93
N ILE A 277 11.47 9.94 21.03
CA ILE A 277 12.09 10.67 19.91
C ILE A 277 12.97 11.82 20.44
N ASP A 278 12.44 12.65 21.34
CA ASP A 278 13.16 13.78 21.91
C ASP A 278 14.39 13.34 22.72
N LEU A 279 14.28 12.23 23.45
CA LEU A 279 15.37 11.59 24.19
C LEU A 279 16.33 10.79 23.30
N LYS A 280 15.99 10.60 22.01
CA LYS A 280 16.76 9.85 21.00
C LYS A 280 16.99 8.37 21.33
N HIS A 281 16.16 7.78 22.18
CA HIS A 281 16.20 6.36 22.49
C HIS A 281 14.83 5.84 22.93
N LEU A 282 14.58 4.56 22.65
CA LEU A 282 13.44 3.80 23.16
C LEU A 282 13.85 3.02 24.42
N HIS A 283 12.87 2.53 25.19
CA HIS A 283 13.08 1.56 26.25
C HIS A 283 12.52 0.19 25.85
N ASP A 284 13.36 -0.84 25.87
CA ASP A 284 12.89 -2.22 25.68
C ASP A 284 12.07 -2.72 26.88
N SER A 285 11.46 -3.90 26.73
CA SER A 285 10.67 -4.53 27.80
C SER A 285 11.45 -4.89 29.08
N LYS A 286 12.79 -4.83 29.04
CA LYS A 286 13.70 -5.06 30.18
C LYS A 286 14.20 -3.76 30.79
N GLY A 287 13.85 -2.61 30.22
CA GLY A 287 14.29 -1.28 30.65
C GLY A 287 15.64 -0.84 30.08
N ASN A 288 16.20 -1.54 29.09
CA ASN A 288 17.41 -1.09 28.41
C ASN A 288 17.08 0.00 27.39
N GLU A 289 17.99 0.95 27.21
CA GLU A 289 17.89 1.97 26.19
C GLU A 289 18.28 1.41 24.81
N VAL A 290 17.46 1.69 23.80
CA VAL A 290 17.68 1.34 22.40
C VAL A 290 17.75 2.63 21.60
N VAL A 291 18.95 3.00 21.16
CA VAL A 291 19.21 4.29 20.50
C VAL A 291 18.46 4.39 19.16
N LEU A 292 17.85 5.55 18.91
CA LEU A 292 17.26 5.91 17.63
C LEU A 292 18.34 6.52 16.71
N ASP A 293 19.22 5.67 16.19
CA ASP A 293 20.30 6.10 15.28
C ASP A 293 19.79 6.40 13.85
N GLU A 294 20.64 6.98 13.01
CA GLU A 294 20.27 7.35 11.63
C GLU A 294 19.96 6.14 10.72
N ALA A 295 20.48 4.95 11.03
CA ALA A 295 20.38 3.77 10.18
C ALA A 295 19.14 2.93 10.50
N ASN A 296 18.74 2.87 11.77
CA ASN A 296 17.70 1.98 12.27
C ASN A 296 16.54 2.71 12.95
N GLY A 297 16.68 4.00 13.29
CA GLY A 297 15.67 4.73 14.07
C GLY A 297 14.29 4.74 13.40
N ALA A 298 14.22 4.96 12.08
CA ALA A 298 12.94 4.89 11.34
C ALA A 298 12.31 3.48 11.39
N ASN A 299 13.12 2.43 11.32
CA ASN A 299 12.63 1.05 11.41
C ASN A 299 12.11 0.71 12.81
N LEU A 300 12.82 1.14 13.86
CA LEU A 300 12.39 0.98 15.25
C LEU A 300 11.11 1.77 15.56
N LEU A 301 11.00 3.00 15.06
CA LEU A 301 9.77 3.78 15.21
C LEU A 301 8.59 3.13 14.48
N GLY A 302 8.81 2.61 13.27
CA GLY A 302 7.79 1.84 12.57
C GLY A 302 7.30 0.63 13.36
N SER A 303 8.20 -0.10 14.02
CA SER A 303 7.81 -1.29 14.78
C SER A 303 6.97 -0.96 16.02
N ILE A 304 7.17 0.19 16.68
CA ILE A 304 6.38 0.62 17.84
C ILE A 304 5.12 1.41 17.48
N ILE A 305 5.08 2.07 16.33
CA ILE A 305 3.93 2.88 15.89
C ILE A 305 2.83 2.00 15.31
N GLU A 306 3.17 1.00 14.48
CA GLU A 306 2.21 0.11 13.80
C GLU A 306 1.21 -0.51 14.80
N ALA A 307 1.58 -1.26 15.84
CA ALA A 307 2.87 -1.82 16.21
C ALA A 307 2.96 -3.28 15.77
N SER A 308 4.15 -3.71 15.37
CA SER A 308 4.42 -5.10 14.98
C SER A 308 4.90 -5.97 16.13
N SER A 309 5.01 -7.28 15.86
CA SER A 309 5.72 -8.24 16.72
C SER A 309 7.15 -7.81 17.07
N ASP A 310 7.80 -7.04 16.20
CA ASP A 310 9.16 -6.52 16.40
C ASP A 310 9.22 -5.29 17.32
N SER A 311 8.10 -4.87 17.92
CA SER A 311 8.07 -3.78 18.89
C SER A 311 8.89 -4.17 20.14
N PRO A 312 9.96 -3.44 20.52
CA PRO A 312 10.78 -3.78 21.68
C PRO A 312 10.01 -3.71 23.01
N ASN A 313 8.90 -2.95 23.05
CA ASN A 313 8.06 -2.80 24.24
C ASN A 313 6.60 -2.43 23.91
N LYS A 314 5.86 -3.37 23.30
CA LYS A 314 4.45 -3.18 22.93
C LYS A 314 3.56 -2.77 24.12
N LYS A 315 3.87 -3.22 25.34
CA LYS A 315 3.09 -2.86 26.54
C LYS A 315 3.21 -1.38 26.89
N PHE A 316 4.37 -0.78 26.63
CA PHE A 316 4.61 0.63 26.93
C PHE A 316 4.19 1.55 25.78
N TYR A 317 4.62 1.25 24.55
CA TYR A 317 4.34 2.09 23.37
C TYR A 317 2.99 1.80 22.71
N GLY A 318 2.33 0.69 23.05
CA GLY A 318 1.02 0.35 22.52
C GLY A 318 1.04 -0.07 21.06
N SER A 319 -0.04 0.27 20.34
CA SER A 319 -0.22 0.02 18.91
C SER A 319 -1.02 1.17 18.29
N LEU A 320 -0.45 2.38 18.37
CA LEU A 320 -1.12 3.64 18.06
C LEU A 320 -1.83 3.60 16.70
N HIS A 321 -1.11 3.27 15.63
CA HIS A 321 -1.66 3.24 14.27
C HIS A 321 -2.87 2.30 14.15
N ASN A 322 -2.71 1.04 14.54
CA ASN A 322 -3.78 0.04 14.40
C ASN A 322 -5.02 0.40 15.23
N TRP A 323 -4.85 0.91 16.45
CA TRP A 323 -6.00 1.32 17.27
C TRP A 323 -6.70 2.57 16.74
N GLY A 324 -5.98 3.47 16.07
CA GLY A 324 -6.60 4.58 15.34
C GLY A 324 -7.58 4.10 14.28
N HIS A 325 -7.18 3.09 13.49
CA HIS A 325 -8.07 2.42 12.54
C HIS A 325 -9.31 1.82 13.22
N VAL A 326 -9.12 1.07 14.31
CA VAL A 326 -10.24 0.39 15.00
C VAL A 326 -11.21 1.41 15.61
N MET A 327 -10.71 2.46 16.27
CA MET A 327 -11.54 3.52 16.86
C MET A 327 -12.32 4.28 15.79
N MET A 328 -11.68 4.64 14.67
CA MET A 328 -12.35 5.33 13.57
C MET A 328 -13.40 4.45 12.89
N ALA A 329 -13.12 3.15 12.75
CA ALA A 329 -14.06 2.20 12.17
C ALA A 329 -15.29 1.95 13.05
N ARG A 330 -15.13 2.00 14.39
CA ARG A 330 -16.21 1.71 15.36
C ARG A 330 -16.84 2.93 15.99
N MET A 331 -16.50 4.13 15.54
CA MET A 331 -16.94 5.40 16.13
C MET A 331 -18.47 5.57 16.24
N HIS A 332 -19.21 4.94 15.32
CA HIS A 332 -20.67 4.96 15.28
C HIS A 332 -21.31 4.04 16.34
N ASP A 333 -20.64 2.96 16.75
CA ASP A 333 -21.09 1.98 17.75
C ASP A 333 -19.91 1.54 18.66
N PRO A 334 -19.37 2.44 19.50
CA PRO A 334 -18.12 2.21 20.22
C PRO A 334 -18.23 1.11 21.30
N ASP A 335 -19.43 0.87 21.83
CA ASP A 335 -19.69 -0.16 22.83
C ASP A 335 -20.35 -1.43 22.26
N GLY A 336 -20.57 -1.48 20.94
CA GLY A 336 -21.11 -2.63 20.24
C GLY A 336 -22.58 -2.93 20.53
N ARG A 337 -23.32 -2.02 21.17
CA ARG A 337 -24.73 -2.26 21.55
C ARG A 337 -25.66 -2.33 20.35
N PHE A 338 -25.32 -1.64 19.26
CA PHE A 338 -26.12 -1.64 18.03
C PHE A 338 -25.84 -2.86 17.16
N GLN A 339 -24.74 -3.58 17.43
CA GLN A 339 -24.29 -4.75 16.67
C GLN A 339 -24.10 -4.40 15.18
N GLU A 340 -23.65 -3.17 14.92
CA GLU A 340 -23.35 -2.68 13.59
C GLU A 340 -21.96 -3.16 13.14
N ASN A 341 -21.81 -3.31 11.83
CA ASN A 341 -20.51 -3.61 11.24
C ASN A 341 -19.56 -2.41 11.38
N PRO A 342 -18.25 -2.62 11.56
CA PRO A 342 -17.28 -1.53 11.45
C PRO A 342 -17.34 -0.82 10.08
N GLY A 343 -16.95 0.45 10.05
CA GLY A 343 -16.72 1.20 8.81
C GLY A 343 -15.45 0.76 8.07
N VAL A 344 -15.23 1.31 6.89
CA VAL A 344 -14.14 0.89 5.97
C VAL A 344 -12.73 1.01 6.53
N MET A 345 -12.51 1.78 7.59
CA MET A 345 -11.22 1.87 8.28
C MET A 345 -10.78 0.56 8.93
N SER A 346 -11.66 -0.45 9.08
CA SER A 346 -11.29 -1.75 9.66
C SER A 346 -10.51 -2.67 8.72
N ASP A 347 -10.50 -2.40 7.42
CA ASP A 347 -10.01 -3.30 6.37
C ASP A 347 -9.07 -2.56 5.41
N THR A 348 -7.90 -3.13 5.13
CA THR A 348 -6.89 -2.54 4.25
C THR A 348 -7.35 -2.45 2.80
N SER A 349 -8.27 -3.32 2.37
CA SER A 349 -8.87 -3.25 1.02
C SER A 349 -9.93 -2.16 0.85
N THR A 350 -10.27 -1.41 1.91
CA THR A 350 -11.30 -0.36 1.84
C THR A 350 -10.93 0.95 2.53
N SER A 351 -9.92 0.95 3.40
CA SER A 351 -9.63 2.11 4.25
C SER A 351 -9.19 3.35 3.47
N LEU A 352 -8.52 3.20 2.32
CA LEU A 352 -8.12 4.30 1.44
C LEU A 352 -9.31 5.08 0.87
N ARG A 353 -10.51 4.46 0.86
CA ARG A 353 -11.71 5.13 0.39
C ARG A 353 -12.14 6.27 1.32
N ASP A 354 -11.87 6.17 2.62
CA ASP A 354 -12.30 7.17 3.59
C ASP A 354 -11.28 8.32 3.70
N PRO A 355 -11.71 9.58 3.52
CA PRO A 355 -10.83 10.75 3.70
C PRO A 355 -10.09 10.78 5.05
N ILE A 356 -10.66 10.20 6.11
CA ILE A 356 -10.01 10.15 7.43
C ILE A 356 -8.72 9.33 7.42
N PHE A 357 -8.59 8.35 6.50
CA PHE A 357 -7.36 7.59 6.33
C PHE A 357 -6.18 8.53 6.18
N TYR A 358 -6.28 9.49 5.26
CA TYR A 358 -5.18 10.38 4.94
C TYR A 358 -4.87 11.34 6.08
N ARG A 359 -5.89 11.83 6.80
CA ARG A 359 -5.69 12.67 7.98
C ARG A 359 -5.02 11.92 9.13
N TRP A 360 -5.40 10.67 9.37
CA TRP A 360 -4.77 9.79 10.37
C TRP A 360 -3.32 9.49 10.00
N HIS A 361 -3.08 9.10 8.74
CA HIS A 361 -1.73 8.78 8.28
C HIS A 361 -0.83 9.99 8.17
N ARG A 362 -1.37 11.20 7.93
CA ARG A 362 -0.58 12.43 8.05
C ARG A 362 -0.19 12.70 9.50
N PHE A 363 -1.06 12.40 10.48
CA PHE A 363 -0.67 12.48 11.89
C PHE A 363 0.44 11.47 12.24
N ILE A 364 0.32 10.23 11.77
CA ILE A 364 1.36 9.22 11.96
C ILE A 364 2.67 9.62 11.25
N ASP A 365 2.61 10.09 10.00
CA ASP A 365 3.75 10.62 9.26
C ASP A 365 4.42 11.78 10.01
N ASN A 366 3.65 12.70 10.60
CA ASN A 366 4.21 13.79 11.39
C ASN A 366 5.07 13.28 12.56
N ILE A 367 4.71 12.17 13.22
CA ILE A 367 5.56 11.56 14.27
C ILE A 367 6.91 11.12 13.68
N PHE A 368 6.93 10.53 12.48
CA PHE A 368 8.19 10.22 11.79
C PHE A 368 8.93 11.49 11.36
N GLN A 369 8.22 12.55 10.93
CA GLN A 369 8.84 13.82 10.58
C GLN A 369 9.50 14.48 11.80
N GLU A 370 8.94 14.37 13.00
CA GLU A 370 9.59 14.83 14.24
C GLU A 370 10.93 14.11 14.44
N TYR A 371 10.96 12.77 14.30
CA TYR A 371 12.23 12.02 14.35
C TYR A 371 13.20 12.46 13.25
N LYS A 372 12.73 12.57 12.00
CA LYS A 372 13.57 13.01 10.88
C LYS A 372 14.12 14.42 11.09
N SER A 373 13.40 15.29 11.81
CA SER A 373 13.85 16.64 12.17
C SER A 373 15.03 16.64 13.15
N THR A 374 15.19 15.57 13.94
CA THR A 374 16.32 15.41 14.86
C THR A 374 17.63 15.04 14.16
N LEU A 375 17.55 14.60 12.89
CA LEU A 375 18.69 14.21 12.08
C LEU A 375 19.36 15.42 11.43
N ALA A 376 20.68 15.39 11.34
CA ALA A 376 21.40 16.44 10.64
C ALA A 376 21.02 16.44 9.14
N PRO A 377 20.79 17.62 8.52
CA PRO A 377 20.66 17.74 7.07
C PRO A 377 21.85 17.09 6.36
N TYR A 378 21.60 16.53 5.17
CA TYR A 378 22.67 15.91 4.39
C TYR A 378 23.79 16.90 4.05
N SER A 379 25.03 16.45 4.22
CA SER A 379 26.20 17.19 3.76
C SER A 379 26.31 17.13 2.23
N PHE A 380 27.13 18.01 1.65
CA PHE A 380 27.39 17.97 0.21
C PHE A 380 27.98 16.63 -0.22
N GLU A 381 28.88 16.06 0.58
CA GLU A 381 29.55 14.80 0.32
C GLU A 381 28.55 13.63 0.28
N GLN A 382 27.56 13.62 1.19
CA GLN A 382 26.51 12.59 1.23
C GLN A 382 25.56 12.65 0.02
N LEU A 383 25.42 13.82 -0.60
CA LEU A 383 24.58 14.02 -1.78
C LEU A 383 25.37 13.87 -3.09
N SER A 384 26.66 14.20 -3.08
CA SER A 384 27.48 14.26 -4.28
C SER A 384 27.79 12.87 -4.84
N PHE A 385 27.94 12.78 -6.16
CA PHE A 385 28.55 11.64 -6.84
C PHE A 385 29.72 12.14 -7.69
N PRO A 386 30.94 12.24 -7.13
CA PRO A 386 32.07 12.87 -7.79
C PRO A 386 32.38 12.25 -9.15
N GLY A 387 32.58 13.11 -10.16
CA GLY A 387 32.86 12.68 -11.52
C GLY A 387 31.62 12.34 -12.36
N VAL A 388 30.41 12.43 -11.79
CA VAL A 388 29.15 12.26 -12.51
C VAL A 388 28.35 13.56 -12.46
N LYS A 389 28.01 14.08 -13.64
CA LYS A 389 27.23 15.31 -13.80
C LYS A 389 25.97 15.04 -14.61
N VAL A 390 24.81 15.40 -14.09
CA VAL A 390 23.55 15.35 -14.84
C VAL A 390 23.40 16.68 -15.60
N VAL A 391 23.52 16.62 -16.92
CA VAL A 391 23.46 17.80 -17.81
C VAL A 391 22.01 18.27 -17.97
N GLY A 392 21.06 17.34 -17.97
CA GLY A 392 19.64 17.66 -18.05
C GLY A 392 18.75 16.42 -17.99
N CYS A 393 17.52 16.64 -17.59
CA CYS A 393 16.44 15.66 -17.61
C CYS A 393 15.20 16.26 -18.28
N GLU A 394 14.48 15.45 -19.05
CA GLU A 394 13.23 15.87 -19.69
C GLU A 394 12.28 14.67 -19.83
N ILE A 395 10.99 14.96 -19.90
CA ILE A 395 9.97 13.96 -20.24
C ILE A 395 9.71 14.01 -21.75
N LYS A 396 9.86 12.87 -22.41
CA LYS A 396 9.41 12.63 -23.78
C LYS A 396 8.04 11.97 -23.76
N ALA A 397 7.03 12.75 -24.10
CA ALA A 397 5.66 12.31 -24.37
C ALA A 397 5.24 12.86 -25.75
N LYS A 398 3.94 12.87 -26.10
CA LYS A 398 3.47 13.53 -27.34
C LYS A 398 3.93 14.98 -27.44
N GLN A 399 3.95 15.68 -26.31
CA GLN A 399 4.56 17.00 -26.16
C GLN A 399 5.64 16.92 -25.08
N ASN A 400 6.85 17.37 -25.38
CA ASN A 400 7.95 17.35 -24.40
C ASN A 400 7.57 18.10 -23.13
N ASN A 401 7.89 17.51 -21.97
CA ASN A 401 7.59 18.03 -20.64
C ASN A 401 6.10 18.25 -20.35
N VAL A 402 5.20 17.61 -21.09
CA VAL A 402 3.77 17.59 -20.81
C VAL A 402 3.28 16.14 -20.77
N ILE A 403 2.74 15.71 -19.64
CA ILE A 403 2.10 14.41 -19.49
C ILE A 403 0.59 14.61 -19.56
N THR A 404 -0.05 13.88 -20.46
CA THR A 404 -1.51 13.90 -20.61
C THR A 404 -2.15 12.78 -19.79
N THR A 405 -3.12 13.13 -18.94
CA THR A 405 -3.94 12.19 -18.18
C THR A 405 -5.38 12.20 -18.70
N PHE A 406 -6.14 11.14 -18.48
CA PHE A 406 -7.52 10.97 -18.94
C PHE A 406 -8.26 9.93 -18.09
N MET A 407 -9.57 9.81 -18.26
CA MET A 407 -10.34 8.69 -17.70
C MET A 407 -10.41 7.55 -18.73
N LYS A 408 -10.41 6.31 -18.24
CA LYS A 408 -10.49 5.10 -19.05
C LYS A 408 -11.48 4.12 -18.41
N ASP A 409 -12.20 3.42 -19.29
CA ASP A 409 -13.14 2.37 -18.90
C ASP A 409 -12.39 1.04 -18.75
N ASP A 410 -12.75 0.28 -17.73
CA ASP A 410 -12.27 -1.08 -17.50
C ASP A 410 -13.41 -1.98 -16.95
N GLU A 411 -13.19 -3.30 -16.91
CA GLU A 411 -14.19 -4.28 -16.50
C GLU A 411 -13.69 -5.15 -15.34
N LEU A 412 -14.52 -5.35 -14.32
CA LEU A 412 -14.28 -6.28 -13.22
C LEU A 412 -15.24 -7.47 -13.27
N ASP A 413 -14.71 -8.69 -13.23
CA ASP A 413 -15.52 -9.92 -13.17
C ASP A 413 -15.94 -10.22 -11.72
N LEU A 414 -17.26 -10.28 -11.48
CA LEU A 414 -17.83 -10.53 -10.16
C LEU A 414 -18.07 -12.03 -9.89
N THR A 415 -18.03 -12.88 -10.92
CA THR A 415 -18.51 -14.28 -10.85
C THR A 415 -17.64 -15.17 -9.96
N HIS A 416 -16.38 -14.81 -9.73
CA HIS A 416 -15.49 -15.58 -8.83
C HIS A 416 -15.81 -15.37 -7.36
N GLY A 417 -16.15 -14.13 -6.97
CA GLY A 417 -16.44 -13.77 -5.59
C GLY A 417 -17.91 -13.96 -5.21
N ILE A 418 -18.83 -13.71 -6.14
CA ILE A 418 -20.29 -13.70 -5.90
C ILE A 418 -20.95 -14.86 -6.65
N ASN A 419 -21.76 -15.66 -5.93
CA ASN A 419 -22.56 -16.71 -6.55
C ASN A 419 -23.89 -16.14 -7.05
N PHE A 420 -24.01 -15.97 -8.37
CA PHE A 420 -25.25 -15.54 -9.03
C PHE A 420 -26.23 -16.69 -9.34
N GLY A 421 -25.85 -17.94 -9.05
CA GLY A 421 -26.67 -19.14 -9.29
C GLY A 421 -26.79 -19.55 -10.76
N GLN A 422 -25.94 -19.00 -11.64
CA GLN A 422 -25.92 -19.26 -13.09
C GLN A 422 -24.46 -19.34 -13.57
N ASP A 423 -24.24 -19.99 -14.72
CA ASP A 423 -22.90 -20.24 -15.28
C ASP A 423 -22.38 -19.10 -16.20
N HIS A 424 -23.13 -18.00 -16.36
CA HIS A 424 -22.73 -16.87 -17.20
C HIS A 424 -21.86 -15.85 -16.45
N LYS A 425 -21.11 -15.02 -17.19
CA LYS A 425 -20.24 -13.99 -16.61
C LYS A 425 -21.05 -12.76 -16.21
N VAL A 426 -20.76 -12.22 -15.03
CA VAL A 426 -21.34 -10.98 -14.53
C VAL A 426 -20.21 -10.01 -14.27
N LYS A 427 -20.16 -8.94 -15.07
CA LYS A 427 -19.11 -7.94 -15.01
C LYS A 427 -19.65 -6.56 -14.67
N VAL A 428 -18.81 -5.76 -14.06
CA VAL A 428 -19.04 -4.33 -13.85
C VAL A 428 -18.05 -3.54 -14.66
N LYS A 429 -18.55 -2.59 -15.44
CA LYS A 429 -17.74 -1.59 -16.13
C LYS A 429 -17.55 -0.40 -15.21
N TYR A 430 -16.30 -0.02 -14.98
CA TYR A 430 -15.92 1.08 -14.09
C TYR A 430 -14.91 2.00 -14.77
N HIS A 431 -14.67 3.16 -14.17
CA HIS A 431 -13.77 4.17 -14.71
C HIS A 431 -12.60 4.41 -13.76
N HIS A 432 -11.39 4.56 -14.31
CA HIS A 432 -10.21 4.94 -13.55
C HIS A 432 -9.40 6.01 -14.31
N MET A 433 -8.54 6.74 -13.58
CA MET A 433 -7.60 7.67 -14.18
C MET A 433 -6.49 6.87 -14.89
N ASP A 434 -5.98 7.38 -15.99
CA ASP A 434 -4.85 6.80 -16.73
C ASP A 434 -4.03 7.93 -17.37
N HIS A 435 -2.85 7.61 -17.88
CA HIS A 435 -1.95 8.56 -18.51
C HIS A 435 -1.39 8.05 -19.84
N GLU A 436 -0.93 8.98 -20.68
CA GLU A 436 -0.21 8.59 -21.89
C GLU A 436 1.14 7.95 -21.53
N PRO A 437 1.64 6.99 -22.33
CA PRO A 437 3.01 6.52 -22.18
C PRO A 437 4.02 7.66 -22.36
N PHE A 438 5.02 7.71 -21.48
CA PHE A 438 6.12 8.66 -21.57
C PHE A 438 7.44 8.00 -21.21
N ALA A 439 8.55 8.65 -21.60
CA ALA A 439 9.89 8.25 -21.21
C ALA A 439 10.62 9.42 -20.54
N THR A 440 11.43 9.12 -19.52
CA THR A 440 12.36 10.08 -18.92
C THR A 440 13.71 9.97 -19.64
N ASN A 441 14.12 11.05 -20.29
CA ASN A 441 15.43 11.17 -20.91
C ASN A 441 16.37 11.94 -20.00
N ILE A 442 17.51 11.33 -19.69
CA ILE A 442 18.52 11.89 -18.78
C ILE A 442 19.86 11.92 -19.52
N THR A 443 20.46 13.10 -19.60
CA THR A 443 21.78 13.30 -20.18
C THR A 443 22.80 13.42 -19.07
N VAL A 444 23.81 12.56 -19.08
CA VAL A 444 24.80 12.44 -18.00
C VAL A 444 26.20 12.50 -18.58
N GLU A 445 27.09 13.26 -17.96
CA GLU A 445 28.52 13.30 -18.25
C GLU A 445 29.30 12.60 -17.14
N ASN A 446 30.11 11.60 -17.50
CA ASN A 446 30.99 10.89 -16.59
C ASN A 446 32.46 11.27 -16.88
N SER A 447 33.09 12.03 -16.00
CA SER A 447 34.47 12.51 -16.12
C SER A 447 35.51 11.66 -15.38
N SER A 448 35.09 10.56 -14.73
CA SER A 448 35.96 9.72 -13.87
C SER A 448 36.98 8.82 -14.61
N GLY A 449 37.02 8.88 -15.95
CA GLY A 449 37.95 8.09 -16.78
C GLY A 449 37.63 6.59 -16.89
N GLY A 450 36.69 6.07 -16.11
CA GLY A 450 36.23 4.67 -16.11
C GLY A 450 34.71 4.53 -16.04
N PRO A 451 34.16 3.32 -16.28
CA PRO A 451 32.73 3.08 -16.15
C PRO A 451 32.29 3.25 -14.69
N GLN A 452 31.17 3.95 -14.48
CA GLN A 452 30.55 4.15 -13.16
C GLN A 452 29.22 3.41 -13.07
N HIS A 453 28.82 2.98 -11.88
CA HIS A 453 27.53 2.35 -11.65
C HIS A 453 26.66 3.31 -10.85
N ALA A 454 25.53 3.73 -11.41
CA ALA A 454 24.63 4.71 -10.81
C ALA A 454 23.29 4.08 -10.43
N THR A 455 22.76 4.47 -9.28
CA THR A 455 21.33 4.38 -8.98
C THR A 455 20.68 5.66 -9.47
N VAL A 456 19.77 5.57 -10.42
CA VAL A 456 18.95 6.70 -10.89
C VAL A 456 17.70 6.75 -10.02
N ARG A 457 17.44 7.92 -9.40
CA ARG A 457 16.29 8.17 -8.53
C ARG A 457 15.45 9.27 -9.16
N ILE A 458 14.16 9.01 -9.41
CA ILE A 458 13.24 9.95 -10.06
C ILE A 458 12.09 10.24 -9.12
N PHE A 459 11.87 11.53 -8.84
CA PHE A 459 10.76 12.00 -8.01
C PHE A 459 10.00 13.12 -8.71
N LEU A 460 8.77 13.35 -8.25
CA LEU A 460 7.90 14.40 -8.74
C LEU A 460 7.23 15.12 -7.57
N ALA A 461 7.19 16.45 -7.60
CA ALA A 461 6.47 17.24 -6.59
C ALA A 461 5.73 18.42 -7.21
N PRO A 462 4.61 18.87 -6.63
CA PRO A 462 3.95 20.09 -7.05
C PRO A 462 4.88 21.29 -6.86
N LYS A 463 4.85 22.23 -7.81
CA LYS A 463 5.67 23.46 -7.75
C LYS A 463 5.04 24.55 -6.87
N PHE A 464 3.72 24.56 -6.81
CA PHE A 464 2.93 25.59 -6.13
C PHE A 464 1.97 24.96 -5.13
N ASP A 465 1.64 25.73 -4.09
CA ASP A 465 0.59 25.39 -3.14
C ASP A 465 -0.81 25.71 -3.72
N GLU A 466 -1.83 25.40 -2.93
CA GLU A 466 -3.24 25.65 -3.21
C GLU A 466 -3.60 27.12 -3.52
N LEU A 467 -2.78 28.09 -3.12
CA LEU A 467 -2.97 29.53 -3.35
C LEU A 467 -2.10 30.07 -4.49
N GLY A 468 -1.28 29.22 -5.12
CA GLY A 468 -0.35 29.61 -6.18
C GLY A 468 0.98 30.16 -5.67
N ASN A 469 1.27 30.05 -4.36
CA ASN A 469 2.59 30.39 -3.85
C ASN A 469 3.59 29.29 -4.19
N ARG A 470 4.82 29.67 -4.51
CA ARG A 470 5.88 28.70 -4.76
C ARG A 470 6.26 28.02 -3.44
N LEU A 471 6.20 26.70 -3.41
CA LEU A 471 6.61 25.92 -2.25
C LEU A 471 8.13 26.02 -2.05
N THR A 472 8.57 26.16 -0.80
CA THR A 472 10.00 26.04 -0.48
C THR A 472 10.42 24.57 -0.56
N PRO A 473 11.71 24.26 -0.77
CA PRO A 473 12.13 22.86 -0.87
C PRO A 473 11.81 22.01 0.36
N ASP A 474 11.87 22.59 1.56
CA ASP A 474 11.49 21.89 2.79
C ASP A 474 9.97 21.63 2.87
N GLN A 475 9.14 22.52 2.32
CA GLN A 475 7.69 22.29 2.18
C GLN A 475 7.35 21.30 1.06
N GLN A 476 8.17 21.23 -0.01
CA GLN A 476 8.00 20.28 -1.10
C GLN A 476 8.45 18.87 -0.71
N ARG A 477 9.43 18.76 0.19
CA ARG A 477 9.99 17.51 0.68
C ARG A 477 8.95 16.41 0.98
N PRO A 478 7.92 16.64 1.83
CA PRO A 478 6.89 15.64 2.12
C PRO A 478 5.88 15.40 0.98
N LEU A 479 5.98 16.14 -0.13
CA LEU A 479 5.11 16.04 -1.31
C LEU A 479 5.80 15.34 -2.49
N PHE A 480 7.09 15.03 -2.39
CA PHE A 480 7.77 14.26 -3.44
C PHE A 480 7.23 12.83 -3.47
N ILE A 481 6.65 12.47 -4.61
CA ILE A 481 6.27 11.11 -4.94
C ILE A 481 7.41 10.46 -5.73
N GLU A 482 7.75 9.22 -5.39
CA GLU A 482 8.73 8.44 -6.14
C GLU A 482 8.11 7.98 -7.46
N LEU A 483 8.80 8.22 -8.57
CA LEU A 483 8.39 7.73 -9.89
C LEU A 483 9.18 6.50 -10.32
N ASP A 484 10.47 6.40 -9.97
CA ASP A 484 11.32 5.27 -10.36
C ASP A 484 12.65 5.24 -9.60
N LYS A 485 13.22 4.05 -9.48
CA LYS A 485 14.55 3.77 -8.96
C LYS A 485 15.17 2.58 -9.68
N PHE A 486 16.27 2.80 -10.38
CA PHE A 486 16.92 1.73 -11.16
C PHE A 486 18.44 1.87 -11.29
N HIS A 487 19.10 0.75 -11.58
CA HIS A 487 20.54 0.70 -11.83
C HIS A 487 20.87 1.02 -13.29
N LYS A 488 21.94 1.82 -13.50
CA LYS A 488 22.52 2.06 -14.82
C LYS A 488 24.04 2.12 -14.74
N GLN A 489 24.72 1.43 -15.67
CA GLN A 489 26.14 1.62 -15.91
C GLN A 489 26.36 2.81 -16.86
N LEU A 490 27.29 3.71 -16.50
CA LEU A 490 27.66 4.91 -17.24
C LEU A 490 29.06 4.73 -17.82
N ALA A 491 29.20 4.81 -19.14
CA ALA A 491 30.52 4.82 -19.79
C ALA A 491 31.22 6.17 -19.53
N PRO A 492 32.56 6.27 -19.66
CA PRO A 492 33.25 7.55 -19.66
C PRO A 492 32.71 8.50 -20.76
N GLY A 493 32.61 9.79 -20.46
CA GLY A 493 32.05 10.80 -21.36
C GLY A 493 30.53 10.92 -21.28
N ASN A 494 29.90 11.27 -22.40
CA ASN A 494 28.46 11.55 -22.47
C ASN A 494 27.63 10.27 -22.58
N ASN A 495 26.59 10.17 -21.75
CA ASN A 495 25.61 9.09 -21.72
C ASN A 495 24.21 9.65 -21.90
N GLN A 496 23.37 8.95 -22.64
CA GLN A 496 21.94 9.20 -22.70
C GLN A 496 21.20 8.00 -22.13
N ILE A 497 20.36 8.26 -21.13
CA ILE A 497 19.52 7.25 -20.49
C ILE A 497 18.09 7.57 -20.90
N SER A 498 17.40 6.60 -21.49
CA SER A 498 15.95 6.66 -21.75
C SER A 498 15.28 5.59 -20.92
N ARG A 499 14.29 5.96 -20.11
CA ARG A 499 13.57 5.06 -19.21
C ARG A 499 12.07 5.25 -19.40
N ASN A 500 11.36 4.19 -19.77
CA ASN A 500 9.91 4.26 -20.00
C ASN A 500 9.15 4.19 -18.67
N ALA A 501 8.00 4.87 -18.61
CA ALA A 501 7.11 4.86 -17.44
C ALA A 501 6.65 3.44 -17.05
N ILE A 502 6.38 2.57 -18.04
CA ILE A 502 5.96 1.18 -17.83
C ILE A 502 7.02 0.32 -17.13
N ASP A 503 8.29 0.74 -17.16
CA ASP A 503 9.37 0.01 -16.51
C ASP A 503 9.56 0.46 -15.05
N SER A 504 8.72 1.36 -14.53
CA SER A 504 8.86 1.97 -13.21
C SER A 504 8.95 0.93 -12.08
N SER A 505 9.91 1.13 -11.17
CA SER A 505 10.11 0.30 -9.99
C SER A 505 9.07 0.49 -8.88
N VAL A 506 8.11 1.41 -9.04
CA VAL A 506 7.03 1.62 -8.07
C VAL A 506 5.76 0.87 -8.45
N THR A 507 5.60 0.54 -9.74
CA THR A 507 4.37 0.00 -10.30
C THR A 507 4.43 -1.49 -10.57
N LEU A 508 3.28 -2.16 -10.51
CA LEU A 508 3.19 -3.54 -10.96
C LEU A 508 3.06 -3.60 -12.49
N SER A 509 3.88 -4.42 -13.14
CA SER A 509 3.91 -4.54 -14.61
C SER A 509 2.63 -5.17 -15.20
N HIS A 510 2.03 -6.13 -14.47
CA HIS A 510 0.80 -6.79 -14.88
C HIS A 510 0.07 -7.43 -13.69
N THR A 511 -1.25 -7.22 -13.62
CA THR A 511 -2.14 -7.91 -12.68
C THR A 511 -2.92 -8.98 -13.43
N TYR A 512 -2.65 -10.26 -13.14
CA TYR A 512 -3.37 -11.38 -13.75
C TYR A 512 -4.79 -11.49 -13.20
N THR A 513 -5.78 -11.58 -14.08
CA THR A 513 -7.17 -11.87 -13.69
C THR A 513 -7.33 -13.31 -13.20
N PHE A 514 -8.39 -13.61 -12.44
CA PHE A 514 -8.62 -14.98 -11.95
C PHE A 514 -8.78 -15.98 -13.10
N GLU A 515 -9.44 -15.57 -14.19
CA GLU A 515 -9.60 -16.38 -15.41
C GLU A 515 -8.26 -16.67 -16.10
N GLU A 516 -7.35 -15.70 -16.14
CA GLU A 516 -6.00 -15.91 -16.69
C GLU A 516 -5.22 -16.93 -15.86
N LEU A 517 -5.32 -16.83 -14.53
CA LEU A 517 -4.71 -17.82 -13.62
C LEU A 517 -5.30 -19.22 -13.82
N LYS A 518 -6.62 -19.34 -14.02
CA LYS A 518 -7.28 -20.62 -14.37
C LYS A 518 -6.80 -21.18 -15.70
N GLN A 519 -6.55 -20.32 -16.68
CA GLN A 519 -6.00 -20.71 -17.99
C GLN A 519 -4.51 -21.08 -17.92
N GLY A 520 -3.88 -20.97 -16.75
CA GLY A 520 -2.45 -21.22 -16.57
C GLY A 520 -1.57 -20.08 -17.06
N LYS A 521 -2.14 -18.91 -17.35
CA LYS A 521 -1.37 -17.68 -17.53
C LYS A 521 -1.01 -17.17 -16.13
N SER A 522 0.18 -17.52 -15.70
CA SER A 522 0.84 -16.92 -14.54
C SER A 522 2.12 -16.24 -15.01
N ALA A 523 2.85 -15.60 -14.09
CA ALA A 523 4.24 -15.26 -14.35
C ALA A 523 4.98 -16.48 -14.93
N SER A 524 5.88 -16.23 -15.89
CA SER A 524 6.45 -17.25 -16.79
C SER A 524 7.05 -18.45 -16.04
N THR A 525 7.21 -19.58 -16.74
CA THR A 525 7.90 -20.77 -16.20
C THR A 525 9.35 -20.50 -15.74
N ASP A 526 9.96 -19.41 -16.22
CA ASP A 526 11.27 -18.89 -15.81
C ASP A 526 11.17 -17.74 -14.79
N ALA A 527 9.98 -17.19 -14.57
CA ALA A 527 9.70 -16.26 -13.48
C ALA A 527 9.58 -17.10 -12.22
N SER A 528 10.72 -17.31 -11.57
CA SER A 528 10.80 -18.07 -10.33
C SER A 528 9.81 -17.55 -9.27
N GLU A 529 9.36 -16.28 -9.31
CA GLU A 529 8.44 -15.66 -8.35
C GLU A 529 7.63 -14.47 -8.95
N PHE A 530 6.32 -14.38 -8.67
CA PHE A 530 5.45 -13.22 -8.93
C PHE A 530 5.14 -12.49 -7.62
N CYS A 531 5.04 -11.15 -7.64
CA CYS A 531 4.53 -10.38 -6.52
C CYS A 531 3.27 -9.62 -6.93
N SER A 532 2.19 -9.80 -6.18
CA SER A 532 0.94 -9.05 -6.37
C SER A 532 0.98 -7.63 -5.77
N CYS A 533 2.09 -7.23 -5.16
CA CYS A 533 2.25 -5.91 -4.57
C CYS A 533 2.97 -4.98 -5.56
N GLY A 534 2.33 -3.87 -5.89
CA GLY A 534 2.91 -2.73 -6.59
C GLY A 534 1.87 -1.64 -6.79
N TRP A 535 2.28 -0.38 -6.93
CA TRP A 535 1.35 0.71 -7.21
C TRP A 535 0.71 0.49 -8.60
N PRO A 536 -0.56 0.88 -8.84
CA PRO A 536 -1.12 0.78 -10.17
C PRO A 536 -0.41 1.69 -11.18
N GLU A 537 -0.08 1.16 -12.36
CA GLU A 537 0.56 1.91 -13.45
C GLU A 537 -0.23 3.17 -13.79
N HIS A 538 -1.54 3.04 -13.94
CA HIS A 538 -2.44 4.12 -14.31
C HIS A 538 -2.51 5.26 -13.27
N MET A 539 -1.96 5.04 -12.06
CA MET A 539 -1.86 6.04 -10.98
C MET A 539 -0.40 6.48 -10.73
N LEU A 540 0.53 6.24 -11.66
CA LEU A 540 1.94 6.60 -11.50
C LEU A 540 2.12 8.11 -11.28
N VAL A 541 1.38 8.93 -12.03
CA VAL A 541 1.42 10.40 -11.97
C VAL A 541 0.08 10.97 -11.47
N PRO A 542 0.07 12.16 -10.84
CA PRO A 542 -1.17 12.79 -10.41
C PRO A 542 -2.07 13.21 -11.57
N ARG A 543 -3.37 13.44 -11.31
CA ARG A 543 -4.31 13.86 -12.37
C ARG A 543 -3.90 15.16 -13.07
N GLY A 544 -3.37 16.15 -12.36
CA GLY A 544 -3.16 17.49 -12.90
C GLY A 544 -4.47 18.23 -13.21
N THR A 545 -4.43 19.19 -14.13
CA THR A 545 -5.62 20.02 -14.48
C THR A 545 -5.77 20.18 -15.98
N HIS A 546 -6.93 20.62 -16.47
CA HIS A 546 -7.14 20.94 -17.89
C HIS A 546 -6.19 22.02 -18.43
N LYS A 547 -5.73 22.93 -17.56
CA LYS A 547 -4.77 23.99 -17.92
C LYS A 547 -3.32 23.49 -17.96
N GLY A 548 -3.05 22.31 -17.41
CA GLY A 548 -1.71 21.84 -17.10
C GLY A 548 -1.27 22.37 -15.73
N LEU A 549 -1.14 21.49 -14.75
CA LEU A 549 -0.58 21.83 -13.43
C LEU A 549 0.94 21.69 -13.47
N ASP A 550 1.67 22.65 -12.90
CA ASP A 550 3.13 22.65 -12.87
C ASP A 550 3.66 21.74 -11.75
N PHE A 551 4.49 20.78 -12.14
CA PHE A 551 5.25 19.90 -11.26
C PHE A 551 6.74 20.07 -11.53
N GLN A 552 7.55 19.69 -10.54
CA GLN A 552 9.00 19.62 -10.64
C GLN A 552 9.42 18.16 -10.69
N LEU A 553 9.97 17.75 -11.83
CA LEU A 553 10.66 16.48 -11.99
C LEU A 553 12.06 16.62 -11.40
N PHE A 554 12.39 15.79 -10.41
CA PHE A 554 13.71 15.71 -9.82
C PHE A 554 14.37 14.39 -10.21
N VAL A 555 15.59 14.44 -10.73
CA VAL A 555 16.40 13.25 -11.02
C VAL A 555 17.73 13.39 -10.29
N MET A 556 18.16 12.33 -9.61
CA MET A 556 19.44 12.25 -8.94
C MET A 556 20.12 10.92 -9.21
N LEU A 557 21.43 10.97 -9.43
CA LEU A 557 22.28 9.79 -9.60
C LEU A 557 23.17 9.61 -8.37
N THR A 558 23.12 8.45 -7.73
CA THR A 558 23.99 8.09 -6.60
C THR A 558 24.87 6.88 -6.94
N ASP A 559 25.96 6.67 -6.20
CA ASP A 559 26.86 5.54 -6.44
C ASP A 559 26.18 4.20 -6.07
N TYR A 560 25.91 3.39 -7.08
CA TYR A 560 25.26 2.08 -6.90
C TYR A 560 26.11 1.10 -6.08
N THR A 561 27.43 1.25 -6.10
CA THR A 561 28.34 0.37 -5.35
C THR A 561 28.25 0.62 -3.85
N GLU A 562 27.88 1.83 -3.44
CA GLU A 562 27.55 2.17 -2.06
C GLU A 562 26.11 1.79 -1.72
N ASP A 563 25.18 2.04 -2.65
CA ASP A 563 23.74 1.85 -2.45
C ASP A 563 23.35 0.36 -2.34
N ASN A 564 23.95 -0.53 -3.12
CA ASN A 564 23.53 -1.93 -3.13
C ASN A 564 24.05 -2.68 -1.87
N PRO A 565 23.17 -3.28 -1.04
CA PRO A 565 23.56 -4.08 0.14
C PRO A 565 24.36 -5.35 -0.18
N GLU A 566 24.20 -5.93 -1.37
CA GLU A 566 24.78 -7.22 -1.75
C GLU A 566 25.86 -7.10 -2.84
N GLY A 567 26.22 -5.86 -3.22
CA GLY A 567 27.22 -5.58 -4.25
C GLY A 567 26.70 -5.72 -5.69
N ALA A 568 27.51 -5.30 -6.67
CA ALA A 568 27.04 -5.01 -8.04
C ALA A 568 26.50 -6.21 -8.86
N ASN A 569 26.59 -7.45 -8.36
CA ASN A 569 26.34 -8.67 -9.13
C ASN A 569 25.08 -9.46 -8.73
N VAL A 570 24.28 -8.98 -7.78
CA VAL A 570 23.07 -9.71 -7.37
C VAL A 570 21.83 -9.30 -8.17
N LYS A 571 21.14 -10.29 -8.73
CA LYS A 571 19.87 -10.11 -9.42
C LYS A 571 18.72 -10.09 -8.40
N THR A 572 18.10 -8.92 -8.22
CA THR A 572 16.91 -8.78 -7.39
C THR A 572 15.76 -9.59 -7.97
N ILE A 573 15.20 -10.48 -7.16
CA ILE A 573 14.05 -11.31 -7.53
C ILE A 573 12.78 -10.51 -7.24
N CYS A 574 11.83 -10.55 -8.17
CA CYS A 574 10.61 -9.74 -8.11
C CYS A 574 10.91 -8.23 -8.05
N SER A 575 11.58 -7.72 -9.09
CA SER A 575 12.10 -6.36 -9.12
C SER A 575 11.10 -5.28 -9.59
N ASP A 576 9.92 -5.68 -10.05
CA ASP A 576 8.94 -4.82 -10.71
C ASP A 576 8.51 -3.65 -9.81
N ALA A 577 8.24 -3.91 -8.52
CA ALA A 577 7.71 -2.90 -7.58
C ALA A 577 8.57 -2.70 -6.32
N VAL A 578 9.89 -2.87 -6.44
CA VAL A 578 10.83 -2.88 -5.29
C VAL A 578 10.81 -1.61 -4.45
N SER A 579 10.46 -0.46 -5.03
CA SER A 579 10.46 0.81 -4.32
C SER A 579 9.50 0.78 -3.12
N TYR A 580 8.30 0.21 -3.30
CA TYR A 580 7.24 0.19 -2.28
C TYR A 580 7.00 -1.20 -1.66
N CYS A 581 7.36 -2.26 -2.36
CA CYS A 581 7.09 -3.64 -1.93
C CYS A 581 8.35 -4.43 -1.54
N GLY A 582 9.53 -3.81 -1.65
CA GLY A 582 10.81 -4.46 -1.38
C GLY A 582 11.09 -5.63 -2.32
N ALA A 583 12.05 -6.48 -1.93
CA ALA A 583 12.41 -7.69 -2.67
C ALA A 583 12.04 -8.93 -1.86
N LYS A 584 11.53 -9.97 -2.53
CA LYS A 584 11.08 -11.19 -1.87
C LYS A 584 12.28 -11.95 -1.28
N ASP A 585 12.20 -12.28 0.00
CA ASP A 585 13.22 -13.02 0.77
C ASP A 585 14.66 -12.44 0.66
N GLN A 586 14.77 -11.14 0.38
CA GLN A 586 16.03 -10.40 0.24
C GLN A 586 16.01 -9.14 1.11
N LYS A 587 17.19 -8.55 1.33
CA LYS A 587 17.29 -7.21 1.90
C LYS A 587 16.68 -6.18 0.97
N TYR A 588 16.22 -5.06 1.51
CA TYR A 588 15.77 -3.95 0.67
C TYR A 588 16.94 -3.47 -0.20
N PRO A 589 16.82 -3.44 -1.54
CA PRO A 589 17.96 -3.36 -2.47
C PRO A 589 18.57 -1.96 -2.62
N ASP A 590 18.53 -1.15 -1.55
CA ASP A 590 19.07 0.21 -1.49
C ASP A 590 19.34 0.61 -0.03
N LYS A 591 20.60 0.81 0.33
CA LYS A 591 21.01 1.20 1.70
C LYS A 591 20.59 2.61 2.08
N LYS A 592 20.29 3.48 1.11
CA LYS A 592 19.85 4.85 1.44
C LYS A 592 18.51 4.78 2.19
N PRO A 593 18.24 5.75 3.09
CA PRO A 593 16.92 5.86 3.72
C PRO A 593 15.82 5.94 2.66
N MET A 594 14.68 5.31 2.91
CA MET A 594 13.56 5.37 1.99
C MET A 594 13.06 6.82 1.88
N GLY A 595 12.94 7.33 0.65
CA GLY A 595 12.66 8.74 0.37
C GLY A 595 13.90 9.63 0.21
N PHE A 596 15.13 9.11 0.33
CA PHE A 596 16.34 9.88 0.05
C PHE A 596 16.30 10.53 -1.35
N PRO A 597 16.66 11.83 -1.51
CA PRO A 597 17.27 12.72 -0.50
C PRO A 597 16.27 13.58 0.30
N PHE A 598 14.98 13.27 0.22
CA PHE A 598 13.88 14.06 0.78
C PHE A 598 13.39 13.57 2.15
N ASP A 599 14.12 12.70 2.83
CA ASP A 599 13.71 12.26 4.16
C ASP A 599 14.19 13.19 5.29
N ARG A 600 15.21 14.03 5.06
CA ARG A 600 15.78 14.95 6.08
C ARG A 600 15.47 16.43 5.82
N PRO A 601 15.45 17.29 6.84
CA PRO A 601 15.20 18.72 6.69
C PRO A 601 16.16 19.40 5.70
N LEU A 602 15.62 20.35 4.93
CA LEU A 602 16.38 21.13 3.95
C LEU A 602 16.52 22.58 4.43
N LEU A 603 17.67 22.92 5.02
CA LEU A 603 17.94 24.29 5.46
C LEU A 603 18.01 25.26 4.28
N ALA A 604 17.57 26.51 4.46
CA ALA A 604 17.50 27.52 3.38
C ALA A 604 18.83 27.76 2.63
N ASN A 605 19.97 27.56 3.30
CA ASN A 605 21.31 27.64 2.70
C ASN A 605 21.70 26.40 1.86
N VAL A 606 21.10 25.23 2.14
CA VAL A 606 21.24 23.97 1.40
C VAL A 606 20.16 23.83 0.33
N ALA A 607 19.00 24.43 0.52
CA ALA A 607 17.88 24.46 -0.43
C ALA A 607 18.28 25.09 -1.77
N ASN A 608 19.14 26.11 -1.76
CA ASN A 608 19.73 26.72 -2.97
C ASN A 608 20.82 25.84 -3.63
N ARG A 609 21.20 24.72 -2.99
CA ARG A 609 22.22 23.75 -3.43
C ARG A 609 21.66 22.36 -3.73
N LEU A 610 20.33 22.18 -3.67
CA LEU A 610 19.66 20.92 -4.02
C LEU A 610 20.00 20.37 -5.41
N PRO A 611 20.24 21.21 -6.45
CA PRO A 611 20.95 20.72 -7.61
C PRO A 611 22.44 20.63 -7.28
N THR A 612 22.86 19.47 -6.80
CA THR A 612 24.25 19.02 -6.90
C THR A 612 24.60 18.70 -8.35
N GLU A 613 25.87 18.54 -8.70
CA GLU A 613 26.27 18.23 -10.08
C GLU A 613 25.61 16.94 -10.61
N ASN A 614 25.34 15.97 -9.72
CA ASN A 614 24.71 14.68 -10.01
C ASN A 614 23.17 14.71 -9.94
N SER A 615 22.53 15.87 -9.95
CA SER A 615 21.08 16.00 -9.98
C SER A 615 20.58 17.09 -10.92
N CYS A 616 19.32 16.99 -11.34
CA CYS A 616 18.63 18.01 -12.12
C CYS A 616 17.18 18.16 -11.67
N ILE A 617 16.65 19.36 -11.86
CA ILE A 617 15.24 19.68 -11.70
C ILE A 617 14.72 20.26 -13.00
N THR A 618 13.63 19.70 -13.50
CA THR A 618 12.95 20.18 -14.71
C THR A 618 11.48 20.40 -14.40
N ASP A 619 10.95 21.57 -14.77
CA ASP A 619 9.53 21.84 -14.66
C ASP A 619 8.77 21.10 -15.77
N ILE A 620 7.75 20.35 -15.41
CA ILE A 620 6.84 19.67 -16.32
C ILE A 620 5.40 20.09 -16.05
N LYS A 621 4.51 19.86 -17.02
CA LYS A 621 3.06 20.07 -16.85
C LYS A 621 2.33 18.74 -16.91
N ILE A 622 1.34 18.56 -16.04
CA ILE A 622 0.39 17.46 -16.17
C ILE A 622 -0.97 18.00 -16.55
N LYS A 623 -1.48 17.57 -17.72
CA LYS A 623 -2.71 18.06 -18.32
C LYS A 623 -3.76 16.96 -18.39
N PHE A 624 -4.86 17.18 -17.70
CA PHE A 624 -6.02 16.30 -17.76
C PHE A 624 -6.89 16.59 -19.00
N LEU A 625 -7.25 15.53 -19.73
CA LEU A 625 -8.24 15.53 -20.80
C LEU A 625 -9.50 14.83 -20.32
N GLY A 626 -10.57 15.57 -20.11
CA GLY A 626 -11.88 15.03 -19.74
C GLY A 626 -12.91 16.10 -19.50
#